data_AF-A0A3B0UBL0-F1
#
_entry.id   AF-A0A3B0UBL0-F1
#
_cell.length_a   1.000
_cell.length_b   1.000
_cell.length_c   1.000
_cell.angle_alpha   90.00
_cell.angle_beta   90.00
_cell.angle_gamma   90.00
#
_symmetry.space_group_name_H-M   'P 1'
#
loop_
_entity.id
_entity.type
_entity.pdbx_description
1 polymer ?
#
loop_
_entity_poly.entity_id
_entity_poly.type
_entity_poly.pdbx_seq_one_letter_code
_entity_poly.pdbx_strand_id
1 'polypeptide(L)'
;LISKADGKAEVIGVSALKGDFLTSEVKKWLQLIKNKHLTNWHISTNYHFGGYAKHRRELIAFINNFKIENDIPLDPIYTGKMMYGIMDMIANRKLKENSKVLAIHTGGLQGIEGFNKRFGKLIV
;
A
#
# COMPACT_ATOMS: atom_id res chain seq x y z
N LEU A 1 0.21 -0.24 -14.17
CA LEU A 1 1.43 -0.71 -13.47
C LEU A 1 1.71 -2.19 -13.76
N ILE A 2 0.89 -3.13 -13.25
CA ILE A 2 1.09 -4.58 -13.42
C ILE A 2 1.28 -4.98 -14.91
N SER A 3 0.37 -4.54 -15.79
CA SER A 3 0.45 -4.85 -17.23
C SER A 3 1.72 -4.33 -17.91
N LYS A 4 2.27 -3.21 -17.43
CA LYS A 4 3.47 -2.55 -17.99
C LYS A 4 4.78 -3.10 -17.41
N ALA A 5 4.76 -3.64 -16.19
CA ALA A 5 5.90 -4.36 -15.63
C ALA A 5 6.26 -5.62 -16.45
N ASP A 6 5.27 -6.20 -17.14
CA ASP A 6 5.46 -7.23 -18.18
C ASP A 6 6.36 -8.42 -17.78
N GLY A 7 6.18 -8.95 -16.58
CA GLY A 7 6.99 -10.07 -16.10
C GLY A 7 8.37 -9.69 -15.55
N LYS A 8 8.84 -8.45 -15.76
CA LYS A 8 10.23 -8.04 -15.46
C LYS A 8 10.47 -7.65 -14.00
N ALA A 9 9.42 -7.31 -13.27
CA ALA A 9 9.48 -6.94 -11.86
C ALA A 9 8.27 -7.53 -11.12
N GLU A 10 8.46 -7.98 -9.89
CA GLU A 10 7.35 -8.36 -9.03
C GLU A 10 6.55 -7.10 -8.65
N VAL A 11 5.21 -7.18 -8.74
CA VAL A 11 4.32 -6.08 -8.36
C VAL A 11 3.45 -6.50 -7.18
N ILE A 12 3.61 -5.82 -6.06
CA ILE A 12 2.83 -6.05 -4.84
C ILE A 12 1.84 -4.90 -4.68
N GLY A 13 0.54 -5.21 -4.72
CA GLY A 13 -0.51 -4.27 -4.34
C GLY A 13 -0.80 -4.38 -2.85
N VAL A 14 -0.95 -3.28 -2.12
CA VAL A 14 -1.39 -3.30 -0.71
C VAL A 14 -2.86 -2.90 -0.64
N SER A 15 -3.72 -3.80 -0.17
CA SER A 15 -5.15 -3.54 -0.09
C SER A 15 -5.49 -2.60 1.06
N ALA A 16 -6.19 -1.51 0.76
CA ALA A 16 -6.86 -0.69 1.77
C ALA A 16 -8.21 -1.30 2.20
N LEU A 17 -8.75 -2.26 1.43
CA LEU A 17 -10.03 -2.92 1.67
C LEU A 17 -9.82 -4.23 2.44
N LYS A 18 -10.79 -4.60 3.28
CA LYS A 18 -10.80 -5.90 3.97
C LYS A 18 -11.39 -6.97 3.03
N GLY A 19 -10.70 -8.08 2.88
CA GLY A 19 -11.09 -9.20 2.00
C GLY A 19 -10.10 -9.43 0.87
N ASP A 20 -10.30 -10.51 0.11
CA ASP A 20 -9.43 -11.01 -0.96
C ASP A 20 -10.00 -10.83 -2.38
N PHE A 21 -11.23 -10.32 -2.48
CA PHE A 21 -11.98 -10.12 -3.73
C PHE A 21 -11.25 -9.26 -4.78
N LEU A 22 -10.37 -8.35 -4.37
CA LEU A 22 -9.63 -7.51 -5.32
C LEU A 22 -8.73 -8.32 -6.26
N THR A 23 -8.26 -9.50 -5.82
CA THR A 23 -7.39 -10.34 -6.65
C THR A 23 -8.13 -10.85 -7.88
N SER A 24 -9.39 -11.28 -7.74
CA SER A 24 -10.19 -11.74 -8.88
C SER A 24 -10.56 -10.59 -9.81
N GLU A 25 -10.87 -9.41 -9.27
CA GLU A 25 -11.16 -8.21 -10.07
C GLU A 25 -9.94 -7.76 -10.89
N VAL A 26 -8.76 -7.65 -10.28
CA VAL A 26 -7.54 -7.28 -11.01
C VAL A 26 -7.19 -8.32 -12.07
N LYS A 27 -7.38 -9.63 -11.81
CA LYS A 27 -7.20 -10.69 -12.82
C LYS A 27 -8.10 -10.47 -14.04
N LYS A 28 -9.38 -10.17 -13.85
CA LYS A 28 -10.32 -9.89 -14.96
C LYS A 28 -9.85 -8.71 -15.80
N TRP A 29 -9.48 -7.59 -15.18
CA TRP A 29 -8.99 -6.41 -15.91
C TRP A 29 -7.68 -6.67 -16.66
N LEU A 30 -6.77 -7.44 -16.08
CA LEU A 30 -5.51 -7.79 -16.76
C LEU A 30 -5.74 -8.67 -17.98
N GLN A 31 -6.68 -9.61 -17.94
CA GLN A 31 -7.06 -10.42 -19.11
C GLN A 31 -7.62 -9.56 -20.24
N LEU A 32 -8.41 -8.53 -19.92
CA LEU A 32 -8.94 -7.59 -20.91
C LEU A 32 -7.84 -6.71 -21.53
N ILE A 33 -6.86 -6.27 -20.75
CA ILE A 33 -5.79 -5.37 -21.21
C ILE A 33 -4.68 -6.11 -21.95
N LYS A 34 -4.33 -7.31 -21.48
CA LYS A 34 -3.30 -8.17 -22.04
C LYS A 34 -3.87 -9.57 -22.19
N ASN A 35 -3.89 -10.08 -23.42
CA ASN A 35 -4.21 -11.48 -23.70
C ASN A 35 -3.04 -12.42 -23.28
N LYS A 36 -2.50 -12.23 -22.08
CA LYS A 36 -1.40 -12.99 -21.49
C LYS A 36 -1.61 -13.10 -19.98
N HIS A 37 -1.40 -14.30 -19.46
CA HIS A 37 -1.45 -14.56 -18.03
C HIS A 37 -0.21 -14.00 -17.32
N LEU A 38 -0.38 -12.93 -16.54
CA LEU A 38 0.68 -12.35 -15.71
C LEU A 38 0.66 -12.98 -14.30
N THR A 39 1.79 -13.53 -13.87
CA THR A 39 1.92 -14.26 -12.59
C THR A 39 2.80 -13.54 -11.57
N ASN A 40 3.57 -12.54 -11.99
CA ASN A 40 4.54 -11.80 -11.18
C ASN A 40 3.91 -10.66 -10.37
N TRP A 41 2.72 -10.89 -9.80
CA TRP A 41 2.04 -9.91 -8.96
C TRP A 41 1.11 -10.58 -7.95
N HIS A 42 0.86 -9.91 -6.84
CA HIS A 42 -0.15 -10.30 -5.87
C HIS A 42 -0.69 -9.07 -5.12
N ILE A 43 -1.80 -9.25 -4.40
CA ILE A 43 -2.35 -8.23 -3.50
C ILE A 43 -2.17 -8.72 -2.07
N SER A 44 -1.44 -7.95 -1.27
CA SER A 44 -1.32 -8.15 0.17
C SER A 44 -2.56 -7.59 0.88
N THR A 45 -3.24 -8.45 1.63
CA THR A 45 -4.44 -8.12 2.42
C THR A 45 -4.12 -7.93 3.90
N ASN A 46 -2.85 -8.04 4.31
CA ASN A 46 -2.48 -8.05 5.74
C ASN A 46 -2.41 -6.65 6.37
N TYR A 47 -2.34 -5.59 5.57
CA TYR A 47 -2.05 -4.23 6.03
C TYR A 47 -3.23 -3.28 5.86
N HIS A 48 -4.47 -3.78 5.84
CA HIS A 48 -5.65 -2.94 5.65
C HIS A 48 -6.10 -2.21 6.94
N PHE A 49 -5.54 -2.52 8.11
CA PHE A 49 -5.83 -1.89 9.42
C PHE A 49 -7.33 -1.80 9.77
N GLY A 50 -8.05 -2.91 9.58
CA GLY A 50 -9.50 -2.97 9.79
C GLY A 50 -10.36 -2.60 8.57
N GLY A 51 -9.77 -2.14 7.47
CA GLY A 51 -10.43 -1.95 6.18
C GLY A 51 -10.44 -0.50 5.71
N TYR A 52 -11.33 -0.19 4.77
CA TYR A 52 -11.36 1.12 4.11
C TYR A 52 -11.56 2.26 5.11
N ALA A 53 -10.72 3.29 5.02
CA ALA A 53 -10.69 4.45 5.93
C ALA A 53 -10.59 4.12 7.43
N LYS A 54 -10.38 2.85 7.80
CA LYS A 54 -10.06 2.42 9.16
C LYS A 54 -8.57 2.55 9.39
N HIS A 55 -8.22 2.90 10.62
CA HIS A 55 -6.87 3.05 11.11
C HIS A 55 -6.73 2.39 12.49
N ARG A 56 -5.48 2.11 12.87
CA ARG A 56 -5.09 1.70 14.21
C ARG A 56 -4.00 2.63 14.71
N ARG A 57 -3.78 2.67 16.03
CA ARG A 57 -2.75 3.52 16.66
C ARG A 57 -1.37 3.28 16.06
N GLU A 58 -1.04 2.02 15.76
CA GLU A 58 0.23 1.63 15.14
C GLU A 58 0.46 2.27 13.76
N LEU A 59 -0.59 2.37 12.92
CA LEU A 59 -0.50 3.02 11.61
C LEU A 59 -0.26 4.53 11.74
N ILE A 60 -0.95 5.18 12.68
CA ILE A 60 -0.79 6.61 12.93
C ILE A 60 0.62 6.92 13.44
N ALA A 61 1.11 6.14 14.41
CA ALA A 61 2.46 6.27 14.92
C ALA A 61 3.51 6.07 13.82
N PHE A 62 3.32 5.04 12.99
CA PHE A 62 4.19 4.79 11.85
C PHE A 62 4.22 5.97 10.87
N ILE A 63 3.07 6.52 10.48
CA ILE A 63 3.02 7.64 9.52
C ILE A 63 3.78 8.86 10.04
N ASN A 64 3.57 9.22 11.30
CA ASN A 64 4.24 10.37 11.90
C ASN A 64 5.76 10.15 12.02
N ASN A 65 6.18 8.96 12.47
CA ASN A 65 7.61 8.63 12.57
C ASN A 65 8.27 8.59 11.19
N PHE A 66 7.60 7.98 10.20
CA PHE A 66 8.11 7.91 8.83
C PHE A 66 8.34 9.31 8.24
N LYS A 67 7.42 10.25 8.48
CA LYS A 67 7.59 11.65 8.08
C LYS A 67 8.77 12.30 8.79
N ILE A 68 8.95 12.09 10.09
CA ILE A 68 10.10 12.64 10.84
C ILE A 68 11.43 12.12 10.28
N GLU A 69 11.50 10.82 9.99
CA GLU A 69 12.74 10.16 9.55
C GLU A 69 13.09 10.45 8.09
N ASN A 70 12.09 10.64 7.23
CA ASN A 70 12.30 10.67 5.78
C ASN A 70 11.86 11.99 5.11
N ASP A 71 11.22 12.90 5.85
CA ASP A 71 10.58 14.13 5.33
C ASP A 71 9.55 13.87 4.21
N ILE A 72 8.90 12.69 4.26
CA ILE A 72 7.88 12.28 3.29
C ILE A 72 6.54 12.08 4.02
N PRO A 73 5.53 12.93 3.76
CA PRO A 73 4.21 12.76 4.36
C PRO A 73 3.46 11.60 3.70
N LEU A 74 2.65 10.88 4.47
CA LEU A 74 1.79 9.78 4.00
C LEU A 74 0.33 10.02 4.41
N ASP A 75 -0.60 9.47 3.65
CA ASP A 75 -2.03 9.48 3.98
C ASP A 75 -2.44 8.21 4.76
N PRO A 76 -3.39 8.29 5.70
CA PRO A 76 -3.78 7.16 6.56
C PRO A 76 -4.71 6.14 5.87
N ILE A 77 -5.20 6.42 4.66
CA ILE A 77 -6.13 5.54 3.94
C ILE A 77 -5.37 4.58 3.02
N TYR A 78 -4.33 5.06 2.32
CA TYR A 78 -3.63 4.31 1.28
C TYR A 78 -2.11 4.24 1.48
N THR A 79 -1.40 5.35 1.27
CA THR A 79 0.07 5.37 1.20
C THR A 79 0.73 5.01 2.52
N GLY A 80 0.13 5.39 3.66
CA GLY A 80 0.55 4.96 4.98
C GLY A 80 0.49 3.44 5.16
N LYS A 81 -0.58 2.80 4.66
CA LYS A 81 -0.75 1.34 4.73
C LYS A 81 0.25 0.61 3.84
N MET A 82 0.46 1.14 2.63
CA MET A 82 1.43 0.61 1.68
C MET A 82 2.85 0.70 2.22
N MET A 83 3.26 1.85 2.74
CA MET A 83 4.61 2.03 3.26
C MET A 83 4.84 1.23 4.55
N TYR A 84 3.83 1.13 5.44
CA TYR A 84 3.89 0.21 6.57
C TYR A 84 4.12 -1.22 6.10
N GLY A 85 3.35 -1.67 5.10
CA GLY A 85 3.48 -3.01 4.54
C GLY A 85 4.88 -3.28 3.98
N ILE A 86 5.47 -2.33 3.27
CA ILE A 86 6.85 -2.44 2.75
C ILE A 86 7.84 -2.62 3.90
N MET A 87 7.79 -1.76 4.92
CA MET A 87 8.72 -1.80 6.05
C MET A 87 8.58 -3.11 6.85
N ASP A 88 7.34 -3.58 7.07
CA ASP A 88 7.08 -4.87 7.70
C ASP A 88 7.60 -6.04 6.85
N MET A 89 7.40 -6.01 5.53
CA MET A 89 7.91 -7.07 4.65
C MET A 89 9.44 -7.13 4.63
N ILE A 90 10.12 -5.98 4.70
CA ILE A 90 11.58 -5.91 4.83
C ILE A 90 12.02 -6.51 6.17
N ALA A 91 11.43 -6.04 7.28
CA ALA A 91 11.79 -6.50 8.63
C ALA A 91 11.59 -8.01 8.80
N ASN A 92 10.56 -8.57 8.18
CA ASN A 92 10.23 -10.00 8.24
C ASN A 92 10.85 -10.83 7.09
N ARG A 93 11.81 -10.29 6.33
CA ARG A 93 12.47 -10.99 5.20
C ARG A 93 11.49 -11.60 4.18
N LYS A 94 10.34 -10.95 3.96
CA LYS A 94 9.33 -11.34 2.95
C LYS A 94 9.66 -10.82 1.55
N LEU A 95 10.59 -9.89 1.43
CA LEU A 95 11.16 -9.46 0.15
C LEU A 95 12.49 -10.18 -0.10
N LYS A 96 12.81 -10.43 -1.37
CA LYS A 96 14.08 -11.02 -1.77
C LYS A 96 15.24 -10.15 -1.26
N GLU A 97 16.21 -10.78 -0.60
CA GLU A 97 17.41 -10.10 -0.11
C GLU A 97 18.18 -9.44 -1.27
N ASN A 98 18.78 -8.26 -1.01
CA ASN A 98 19.49 -7.45 -1.99
C ASN A 98 18.66 -7.01 -3.21
N SER A 99 17.32 -7.08 -3.13
CA SER A 99 16.44 -6.53 -4.16
C SER A 99 16.31 -5.01 -4.04
N LYS A 100 15.96 -4.35 -5.15
CA LYS A 100 15.58 -2.93 -5.18
C LYS A 100 14.07 -2.81 -5.13
N VAL A 101 13.56 -2.04 -4.17
CA VAL A 101 12.13 -1.79 -4.01
C VAL A 101 11.79 -0.41 -4.57
N LEU A 102 10.81 -0.36 -5.48
CA LEU A 102 10.22 0.90 -5.96
C LEU A 102 8.82 1.06 -5.35
N ALA A 103 8.69 2.01 -4.42
CA ALA A 103 7.40 2.37 -3.85
C ALA A 103 6.71 3.44 -4.70
N ILE A 104 5.42 3.25 -5.01
CA ILE A 104 4.62 4.22 -5.76
C ILE A 104 3.77 5.04 -4.78
N HIS A 105 4.22 6.26 -4.49
CA HIS A 105 3.49 7.18 -3.63
C HIS A 105 2.33 7.84 -4.39
N THR A 106 1.12 7.30 -4.26
CA THR A 106 -0.05 7.72 -5.06
C THR A 106 -0.71 9.04 -4.62
N GLY A 107 -0.18 9.73 -3.60
CA GLY A 107 -0.75 10.96 -3.07
C GLY A 107 -1.74 10.69 -1.93
N GLY A 108 -2.87 11.42 -1.89
CA GLY A 108 -3.90 11.28 -0.84
C GLY A 108 -3.77 12.27 0.32
N LEU A 109 -2.72 13.09 0.32
CA LEU A 109 -2.40 14.06 1.38
C LEU A 109 -3.50 15.09 1.61
N GLN A 110 -4.25 15.45 0.58
CA GLN A 110 -5.40 16.36 0.69
C GLN A 110 -6.49 15.84 1.64
N GLY A 111 -6.52 14.53 1.91
CA GLY A 111 -7.44 13.93 2.87
C GLY A 111 -7.06 14.12 4.35
N ILE A 112 -5.81 14.54 4.64
CA ILE A 112 -5.28 14.63 6.01
C ILE A 112 -6.06 15.65 6.83
N GLU A 113 -6.38 16.81 6.26
CA GLU A 113 -7.13 17.85 6.99
C GLU A 113 -8.50 17.33 7.43
N GLY A 114 -9.24 16.70 6.52
CA GLY A 114 -10.54 16.09 6.83
C GLY A 114 -10.44 14.94 7.83
N PHE A 115 -9.39 14.11 7.72
CA PHE A 115 -9.11 13.04 8.68
C PHE A 115 -8.88 13.61 10.09
N ASN A 116 -8.04 14.64 10.22
CA ASN A 116 -7.74 15.26 11.50
C ASN A 116 -8.93 15.99 12.11
N LYS A 117 -9.78 16.64 11.29
CA LYS A 117 -11.05 17.22 11.77
C LYS A 117 -11.97 16.17 12.37
N ARG A 118 -12.00 14.96 11.79
CA ARG A 118 -12.89 13.88 12.22
C ARG A 118 -12.37 13.11 13.44
N PHE A 119 -11.07 12.87 13.52
CA PHE A 119 -10.48 11.94 14.51
C PHE A 119 -9.55 12.64 15.52
N GLY A 120 -9.44 13.97 15.47
CA GLY A 120 -8.44 14.74 16.20
C GLY A 120 -7.14 14.86 15.40
N LYS A 121 -6.28 15.80 15.79
CA LYS A 121 -5.03 16.15 15.10
C LYS A 121 -3.96 15.04 15.25
N LEU A 122 -4.24 13.88 14.64
CA LEU A 122 -3.49 12.62 14.79
C LEU A 122 -2.32 12.51 13.81
N ILE A 123 -2.46 13.04 12.60
CA ILE A 123 -1.41 13.08 11.59
C ILE A 123 -0.80 14.49 11.60
N VAL A 124 0.52 14.60 11.78
CA VAL A 124 1.22 15.87 12.00
C VAL A 124 2.20 16.17 10.88
#